data_AF-A0A151QZ79-F1
#
_entry.id   AF-A0A151QZ79-F1
#
_cell.length_a   1.000
_cell.length_b   1.000
_cell.length_c   1.000
_cell.angle_alpha   90.00
_cell.angle_beta   90.00
_cell.angle_gamma   90.00
#
_symmetry.space_group_name_H-M   'P 1'
#
loop_
_entity.id
_entity.type
_entity.pdbx_description
1 polymer ?
#
loop_
_entity_poly.entity_id
_entity_poly.type
_entity_poly.pdbx_seq_one_letter_code
_entity_poly.pdbx_strand_id
1 'polypeptide(L)' 'MLEEFKHERGIRQGDPISPYLFVLFIERLFRLIQVAVKTKLWKPIQIARQAPKLSHLAFADDLLLFAQASEEQADVII' A
#
# COMPACT_ATOMS: atom_id res chain seq x y z
N MET A 1 -2.89 -33.90 23.73
CA MET A 1 -3.60 -33.33 22.57
C MET A 1 -2.97 -31.97 22.36
N LEU A 2 -2.11 -31.81 21.34
CA LEU A 2 -1.38 -30.56 21.12
C LEU A 2 -2.39 -29.50 20.68
N GLU A 3 -2.51 -28.40 21.42
CA GLU A 3 -3.32 -27.25 21.00
C GLU A 3 -2.75 -26.70 19.68
N GLU A 4 -3.58 -26.65 18.64
CA GLU A 4 -3.20 -26.07 17.35
C GLU A 4 -2.97 -24.56 17.49
N PHE A 5 -1.79 -24.10 17.06
CA PHE A 5 -1.40 -22.70 17.10
C PHE A 5 -2.28 -21.85 16.15
N LYS A 6 -3.29 -21.19 16.70
CA LYS A 6 -4.24 -20.34 15.96
C LYS A 6 -3.63 -18.96 15.74
N HIS A 7 -3.21 -18.69 14.51
CA HIS A 7 -2.66 -17.39 14.15
C HIS A 7 -3.84 -16.44 13.86
N GLU A 8 -3.95 -15.34 14.60
CA GLU A 8 -5.03 -14.34 14.40
C GLU A 8 -4.73 -13.36 13.27
N ARG A 9 -3.45 -13.13 12.95
CA ARG A 9 -2.98 -12.20 11.91
C ARG A 9 -1.79 -12.79 11.16
N GLY A 10 -1.67 -12.41 9.90
CA GLY A 10 -0.56 -12.83 9.04
C GLY A 10 -0.84 -14.15 8.30
N ILE A 11 -0.17 -14.30 7.16
CA ILE A 11 -0.19 -15.55 6.39
C ILE A 11 1.04 -16.37 6.78
N ARG A 12 0.90 -17.70 6.90
CA ARG A 12 2.03 -18.57 7.21
C ARG A 12 3.09 -18.48 6.11
N GLN A 13 4.32 -18.07 6.46
CA GLN A 13 5.44 -18.15 5.53
C GLN A 13 5.66 -19.60 5.09
N GLY A 14 5.85 -19.81 3.79
CA GLY A 14 6.02 -21.14 3.19
C GLY A 14 4.73 -21.80 2.73
N ASP A 15 3.57 -21.17 2.94
CA ASP A 15 2.34 -21.60 2.26
C ASP A 15 2.41 -21.18 0.77
N PRO A 16 2.22 -22.10 -0.19
CA PRO A 16 2.28 -21.79 -1.62
C PRO A 16 1.28 -20.72 -2.06
N ILE A 17 0.24 -20.41 -1.25
CA ILE A 17 -0.78 -19.41 -1.56
C ILE A 17 -0.40 -18.00 -1.06
N SER A 18 0.50 -17.87 -0.07
CA SER A 18 0.86 -16.55 0.50
C SER A 18 1.34 -15.52 -0.53
N PRO A 19 2.19 -15.89 -1.51
CA PRO A 19 2.65 -14.94 -2.53
C PRO A 19 1.49 -14.38 -3.37
N TYR A 20 0.51 -15.23 -3.71
CA TYR A 20 -0.66 -14.82 -4.49
C TYR A 20 -1.56 -13.87 -3.70
N LEU A 21 -1.81 -14.16 -2.42
CA LEU A 21 -2.60 -13.29 -1.56
C LEU A 21 -1.91 -11.93 -1.35
N PHE A 22 -0.59 -11.92 -1.22
CA PHE A 22 0.19 -10.69 -1.12
C PHE A 22 0.04 -9.84 -2.39
N VAL A 23 0.21 -10.43 -3.58
CA VAL A 23 0.03 -9.73 -4.87
C VAL A 23 -1.39 -9.15 -4.98
N LEU A 24 -2.41 -9.95 -4.66
CA LEU A 24 -3.81 -9.49 -4.72
C LEU A 24 -4.09 -8.33 -3.76
N PHE A 25 -3.55 -8.39 -2.55
CA PHE A 25 -3.66 -7.33 -1.56
C PHE A 25 -2.99 -6.04 -2.06
N ILE A 26 -1.75 -6.14 -2.53
CA ILE A 26 -0.98 -5.00 -3.05
C ILE A 26 -1.66 -4.38 -4.27
N GLU A 27 -2.15 -5.18 -5.22
CA GLU A 27 -2.92 -4.66 -6.35
C GLU A 27 -4.18 -3.91 -5.90
N ARG A 28 -4.90 -4.45 -4.92
CA ARG A 28 -6.11 -3.80 -4.39
C ARG A 28 -5.75 -2.48 -3.72
N LEU A 29 -4.69 -2.44 -2.93
CA LEU A 29 -4.18 -1.23 -2.30
C LEU A 29 -3.82 -0.16 -3.34
N PHE A 30 -3.09 -0.53 -4.39
CA PHE A 30 -2.72 0.42 -5.45
C PHE A 30 -3.93 0.98 -6.18
N ARG A 31 -4.95 0.14 -6.45
CA ARG A 31 -6.23 0.61 -7.01
C ARG A 31 -6.91 1.62 -6.11
N LEU A 32 -6.92 1.41 -4.78
CA LEU A 32 -7.50 2.35 -3.82
C LEU A 32 -6.74 3.69 -3.81
N ILE A 33 -5.40 3.64 -3.79
CA ILE A 33 -4.57 4.85 -3.86
C ILE A 33 -4.88 5.63 -5.15
N GLN A 34 -4.99 4.94 -6.29
CA GLN A 34 -5.34 5.59 -7.57
C GLN A 34 -6.72 6.28 -7.52
N VAL A 35 -7.71 5.67 -6.86
CA VAL A 35 -9.02 6.29 -6.65
C VAL A 35 -8.91 7.52 -5.75
N ALA A 36 -8.15 7.45 -4.65
CA ALA A 36 -7.92 8.58 -3.74
C ALA A 36 -7.21 9.75 -4.44
N VAL A 37 -6.24 9.45 -5.31
CA VAL A 37 -5.55 10.46 -6.12
C VAL A 37 -6.49 11.10 -7.15
N LYS A 38 -7.32 10.30 -7.84
CA LYS A 38 -8.30 10.80 -8.82
C LYS A 38 -9.37 11.69 -8.19
N THR A 39 -9.81 11.35 -6.98
CA THR A 39 -10.81 12.12 -6.21
C THR A 39 -10.21 13.34 -5.51
N LYS A 40 -8.90 13.59 -5.67
CA LYS A 40 -8.14 14.67 -5.02
C LYS A 40 -8.09 14.58 -3.49
N LEU A 41 -8.52 13.46 -2.91
CA LEU A 41 -8.36 13.18 -1.48
C LEU A 41 -6.87 13.04 -1.14
N TRP A 42 -6.13 12.31 -1.99
CA TRP A 42 -4.68 12.17 -1.90
C TRP A 42 -4.00 13.06 -2.94
N LYS A 43 -3.10 13.93 -2.48
CA LYS A 43 -2.29 14.84 -3.30
C LYS A 43 -0.87 14.25 -3.46
N PRO A 44 -0.57 13.58 -4.60
CA PRO A 44 0.74 12.98 -4.85
C PRO A 44 1.83 14.04 -5.05
N ILE A 45 3.09 13.64 -4.95
CA ILE A 45 4.22 14.52 -5.24
C ILE A 45 4.53 14.53 -6.74
N GLN A 46 5.12 15.62 -7.22
CA GLN A 46 5.61 15.75 -8.59
C GLN A 46 7.01 16.37 -8.55
N ILE A 47 8.02 15.59 -8.94
CA ILE A 47 9.44 15.95 -8.78
C ILE A 47 9.85 17.07 -9.77
N ALA A 48 9.26 17.08 -10.96
CA ALA A 48 9.48 18.10 -11.98
C ALA A 48 8.20 18.38 -12.74
N ARG A 49 8.09 19.56 -13.37
CA ARG A 49 6.84 20.06 -14.00
C ARG A 49 6.20 19.11 -15.03
N GLN A 50 6.99 18.21 -15.64
CA GLN A 50 6.54 17.21 -16.61
C GLN A 50 6.72 15.76 -16.12
N ALA A 51 7.18 15.57 -14.88
CA ALA A 51 7.31 14.24 -14.29
C ALA A 51 5.92 13.66 -13.96
N PRO A 52 5.78 12.32 -13.97
CA PRO A 52 4.58 11.67 -13.46
C PRO A 52 4.35 12.01 -11.99
N LYS A 53 3.09 12.01 -11.59
CA LYS A 53 2.69 12.14 -10.18
C LYS A 53 3.01 10.85 -9.45
N LEU A 54 3.80 10.94 -8.39
CA LEU A 54 4.20 9.80 -7.57
C LEU A 54 3.36 9.77 -6.29
N SER A 55 2.62 8.69 -6.09
CA SER A 55 1.81 8.45 -4.88
C SER A 55 2.32 7.30 -4.03
N HIS A 56 2.89 6.27 -4.66
CA HIS A 56 3.43 5.10 -3.99
C HIS A 56 4.55 4.46 -4.83
N LEU A 57 5.48 3.78 -4.15
CA LEU A 57 6.50 2.92 -4.71
C LEU A 57 6.59 1.67 -3.82
N ALA A 58 6.47 0.48 -4.41
CA ALA A 58 6.62 -0.76 -3.68
C ALA A 58 7.77 -1.58 -4.23
N PHE A 59 8.51 -2.22 -3.34
CA PHE A 59 9.59 -3.13 -3.71
C PHE A 59 9.70 -4.24 -2.67
N ALA A 60 9.53 -5.50 -3.11
CA ALA A 60 9.51 -6.68 -2.24
C ALA A 60 8.62 -6.45 -0.99
N ASP A 61 9.25 -6.19 0.16
CA ASP A 61 8.61 -6.03 1.46
C ASP A 61 8.37 -4.56 1.86
N ASP A 62 8.88 -3.61 1.08
CA ASP A 62 8.82 -2.18 1.39
C ASP A 62 7.77 -1.45 0.54
N LEU A 63 7.00 -0.58 1.19
CA LEU A 63 6.05 0.32 0.55
C LEU A 63 6.33 1.76 1.00
N LEU A 64 6.72 2.61 0.06
CA LEU A 64 6.86 4.04 0.24
C LEU A 64 5.62 4.76 -0.26
N LEU A 65 5.05 5.61 0.58
CA LEU A 65 3.88 6.45 0.26
C LEU A 65 4.34 7.90 0.16
N PHE A 66 3.90 8.58 -0.90
CA PHE A 66 4.29 9.96 -1.18
C PHE A 66 3.07 10.86 -1.24
N ALA A 67 3.12 11.96 -0.51
CA ALA A 67 2.11 13.01 -0.62
C ALA A 67 2.68 14.39 -0.34
N GLN A 68 1.85 15.39 -0.62
CA GLN A 68 2.14 16.77 -0.26
C GLN A 68 2.36 16.89 1.25
N ALA A 69 3.43 17.60 1.64
CA ALA A 69 3.77 17.85 3.03
C ALA A 69 2.74 18.79 3.68
N SER A 70 1.73 18.21 4.32
CA SER A 70 0.68 18.89 5.07
C SER A 70 0.04 17.93 6.07
N GLU A 71 -0.44 18.44 7.19
CA GLU A 71 -1.13 17.63 8.22
C GLU A 71 -2.37 16.92 7.65
N GLU A 72 -3.18 17.63 6.86
CA GLU A 72 -4.35 17.05 6.16
C GLU A 72 -3.97 15.80 5.35
N GLN A 73 -2.83 15.82 4.67
CA GLN A 73 -2.40 14.69 3.86
C GLN A 73 -1.77 13.58 4.71
N ALA A 74 -1.15 13.90 5.85
CA ALA A 74 -0.69 12.88 6.78
C ALA A 74 -1.88 12.05 7.29
N ASP A 75 -2.98 12.70 7.66
CA ASP A 75 -4.21 12.05 8.14
C ASP A 75 -4.93 11.22 7.06
N VAL A 76 -4.73 11.54 5.77
CA VAL A 76 -5.32 10.77 4.66
C VAL A 76 -4.57 9.45 4.41
N ILE A 77 -3.28 9.39 4.75
CA ILE A 77 -2.38 8.29 4.36
C ILE A 77 -2.13 7.33 5.52
N ILE A 78 -2.20 7.82 6.76
CA ILE A 78 -1.96 7.08 8.02
C ILE A 78 -3.31 6.65 8.61
#